data_AF-A0A523VY60-F1
#
_entry.id   AF-A0A523VY60-F1
#
_cell.length_a   1.000
_cell.length_b   1.000
_cell.length_c   1.000
_cell.angle_alpha   90.00
_cell.angle_beta   90.00
_cell.angle_gamma   90.00
#
_symmetry.space_group_name_H-M   'P 1'
#
loop_
_entity.id
_entity.type
_entity.pdbx_description
1 polymer ?
#
loop_
_entity_poly.entity_id
_entity_poly.type
_entity_poly.pdbx_seq_one_letter_code
_entity_poly.pdbx_strand_id
1 'polypeptide(L)' 'MIVPAEKIYKRFENKYKAVNVAALEARKLKDEQTKGLLEEHIKPVIEAIRRLIAGKIRYKD' A
#
# COMPACT_ATOMS: atom_id res chain seq x y z
N MET A 1 -7.21 7.63 11.02
CA MET A 1 -5.74 7.75 11.03
C MET A 1 -5.32 8.37 9.70
N ILE A 2 -4.84 9.61 9.72
CA ILE A 2 -4.33 10.31 8.53
C ILE A 2 -2.88 9.89 8.37
N VAL A 3 -2.52 9.31 7.22
CA VAL A 3 -1.12 9.00 6.93
C VAL A 3 -0.46 10.27 6.35
N PRO A 4 0.63 10.78 6.94
CA PRO A 4 1.29 11.98 6.43
C PRO A 4 1.88 11.69 5.05
N ALA A 5 1.43 12.43 4.04
CA ALA A 5 1.89 12.26 2.66
C ALA A 5 3.41 12.54 2.53
N GLU A 6 3.99 13.33 3.44
CA GLU A 6 5.41 13.64 3.49
C GLU A 6 6.30 12.40 3.63
N LYS A 7 5.82 11.36 4.33
CA LYS A 7 6.56 10.11 4.48
C LYS A 7 6.67 9.34 3.16
N ILE A 8 5.69 9.49 2.27
CA ILE A 8 5.72 8.92 0.94
C ILE A 8 6.67 9.74 0.06
N TYR A 9 6.61 11.08 0.16
CA TYR A 9 7.46 12.00 -0.62
C TYR A 9 8.94 11.85 -0.34
N LYS A 10 9.34 11.58 0.91
CA LYS A 10 10.75 11.35 1.25
C LYS A 10 11.33 10.06 0.66
N ARG A 11 10.48 9.09 0.29
CA ARG A 11 10.92 7.74 -0.08
C ARG A 11 10.80 7.44 -1.56
N PHE A 12 9.95 8.16 -2.29
CA PHE A 12 9.72 7.93 -3.72
C PHE A 12 9.94 9.22 -4.50
N GLU A 13 10.89 9.21 -5.44
CA GLU A 13 11.11 10.31 -6.39
C GLU A 13 9.88 10.55 -7.27
N ASN A 14 9.26 9.46 -7.77
CA ASN A 14 8.05 9.54 -8.57
C ASN A 14 6.78 9.26 -7.73
N LYS A 15 6.06 10.34 -7.43
CA LYS A 15 4.82 10.31 -6.62
C LYS A 15 3.71 9.48 -7.25
N TYR A 16 3.56 9.51 -8.57
CA TYR A 16 2.54 8.74 -9.27
C TYR A 16 2.85 7.24 -9.24
N LYS A 17 4.13 6.88 -9.37
CA LYS A 17 4.58 5.48 -9.22
C LYS A 17 4.28 4.96 -7.81
N ALA A 18 4.51 5.77 -6.77
CA ALA A 18 4.18 5.41 -5.39
C ALA A 18 2.68 5.12 -5.18
N VAL A 19 1.81 5.96 -5.77
CA VAL A 19 0.35 5.76 -5.74
C VAL A 19 -0.05 4.49 -6.48
N ASN A 20 0.50 4.24 -7.67
CA ASN A 20 0.21 3.03 -8.44
C ASN A 20 0.62 1.76 -7.68
N VAL A 21 1.79 1.75 -7.03
CA VAL A 21 2.25 0.63 -6.20
C VAL A 21 1.31 0.39 -5.03
N ALA A 22 0.93 1.44 -4.30
CA ALA A 22 -0.01 1.31 -3.19
C ALA A 22 -1.38 0.81 -3.65
N ALA A 23 -1.87 1.28 -4.80
CA ALA A 23 -3.16 0.85 -5.35
C ALA A 23 -3.15 -0.63 -5.76
N LEU A 24 -2.06 -1.10 -6.37
CA LEU A 24 -1.90 -2.51 -6.74
C LEU A 24 -1.84 -3.41 -5.50
N GLU A 25 -1.06 -3.03 -4.48
CA GLU A 25 -1.01 -3.78 -3.23
C GLU A 25 -2.37 -3.80 -2.52
N ALA A 26 -3.10 -2.70 -2.51
CA ALA A 26 -4.42 -2.64 -1.91
C ALA A 26 -5.41 -3.59 -2.61
N ARG A 27 -5.33 -3.74 -3.94
CA ARG A 27 -6.15 -4.72 -4.67
C ARG A 27 -5.78 -6.14 -4.29
N LYS A 28 -4.48 -6.46 -4.24
CA LYS A 28 -3.99 -7.77 -3.81
C LYS A 28 -4.49 -8.13 -2.42
N LEU A 29 -4.39 -7.19 -1.47
CA LEU A 29 -4.89 -7.37 -0.10
C LEU A 29 -6.42 -7.59 -0.06
N LYS A 30 -7.18 -6.89 -0.91
CA LYS A 30 -8.62 -7.09 -1.02
C LYS A 30 -8.96 -8.47 -1.60
N ASP A 31 -8.18 -8.96 -2.56
CA ASP A 31 -8.34 -10.29 -3.12
C ASP A 31 -8.02 -11.37 -2.08
N GLU A 32 -6.97 -11.17 -1.27
CA GLU A 32 -6.62 -12.03 -0.14
C GLU A 32 -7.74 -12.08 0.90
N GLN A 33 -8.35 -10.94 1.26
CA GLN A 33 -9.54 -10.92 2.13
C GLN A 33 -10.71 -11.69 1.54
N THR A 34 -11.00 -11.48 0.26
CA THR A 34 -12.12 -12.15 -0.43
C THR A 34 -11.93 -13.67 -0.47
N LYS A 35 -10.68 -14.13 -0.47
CA LYS A 35 -10.32 -15.55 -0.40
C LYS A 35 -10.25 -16.11 1.03
N GLY A 36 -10.53 -15.30 2.05
CA GLY A 36 -10.41 -15.69 3.46
C GLY A 36 -8.96 -15.84 3.95
N LEU A 37 -7.98 -15.32 3.21
CA LEU A 37 -6.55 -15.40 3.53
C LEU A 37 -6.05 -14.21 4.34
N LEU A 38 -6.87 -13.17 4.50
CA LEU A 38 -6.57 -11.97 5.26
C LEU A 38 -7.78 -11.60 6.12
N GLU A 39 -7.53 -11.19 7.36
CA GLU A 39 -8.58 -10.81 8.30
C GLU A 39 -9.42 -9.62 7.80
N GLU A 40 -10.75 -9.69 7.97
CA GLU A 40 -11.69 -8.67 7.48
C GLU A 40 -11.48 -7.28 8.11
N HIS A 41 -10.96 -7.24 9.34
CA HIS A 41 -10.73 -5.99 10.06
C HIS A 41 -9.60 -5.15 9.42
N ILE A 42 -8.76 -5.76 8.58
CA ILE A 42 -7.67 -5.07 7.88
C ILE A 42 -8.27 -4.18 6.79
N LYS A 43 -7.85 -2.91 6.74
CA LYS A 43 -8.25 -1.98 5.68
C LYS A 43 -7.19 -2.02 4.57
N PRO A 44 -7.47 -2.61 3.38
CA PRO A 44 -6.45 -2.87 2.36
C PRO A 44 -5.65 -1.63 1.93
N VAL A 45 -6.34 -0.49 1.75
CA VAL A 45 -5.70 0.77 1.35
C VAL A 45 -4.75 1.28 2.43
N ILE A 46 -5.16 1.24 3.70
CA ILE A 46 -4.34 1.72 4.81
C ILE A 46 -3.12 0.83 4.99
N GLU A 47 -3.32 -0.48 4.89
CA GLU A 47 -2.25 -1.45 5.02
C GLU A 47 -1.26 -1.36 3.86
N ALA A 48 -1.73 -1.18 2.63
CA ALA A 48 -0.87 -0.94 1.47
C ALA A 48 -0.01 0.32 1.65
N ILE A 49 -0.59 1.43 2.13
CA ILE A 49 0.15 2.65 2.41
C ILE A 49 1.20 2.42 3.53
N ARG A 50 0.85 1.65 4.57
CA ARG A 50 1.81 1.28 5.63
C ARG A 50 2.97 0.45 5.07
N ARG A 51 2.67 -0.56 4.24
CA ARG A 51 3.68 -1.39 3.58
C ARG A 51 4.57 -0.57 2.65
N LEU A 52 4.00 0.41 1.94
CA LEU A 52 4.73 1.34 1.08
C LEU A 52 5.71 2.19 1.89
N ILE A 53 5.23 2.84 2.95
CA ILE A 53 6.05 3.69 3.83
C ILE A 53 7.11 2.87 4.57
N ALA A 54 6.81 1.62 4.92
CA ALA A 54 7.77 0.68 5.51
C ALA A 54 8.76 0.14 4.46
N GLY A 55 8.47 0.27 3.16
CA GLY A 55 9.31 -0.19 2.06
C GLY A 55 9.26 -1.71 1.86
N LYS A 56 8.22 -2.34 2.39
CA LYS A 56 7.91 -3.77 2.20
C LYS A 56 7.40 -4.08 0.80
N ILE A 57 6.92 -3.06 0.10
CA ILE A 57 6.50 -3.14 -1.29
C ILE A 57 7.28 -2.13 -2.12
N ARG A 58 7.73 -2.56 -3.29
CA ARG A 58 8.38 -1.72 -4.31
C ARG A 58 7.92 -2.24 -5.66
N TYR A 59 7.74 -1.33 -6.62
CA TYR A 59 7.62 -1.75 -8.02
C TYR A 59 8.98 -2.32 -8.42
N LYS A 60 9.04 -3.59 -8.82
CA LYS A 60 10.14 -4.08 -9.65
C LYS A 60 9.74 -3.71 -11.09
N ASP A 61 10.56 -2.89 -11.74
CA ASP A 61 10.49 -2.78 -13.20
C ASP A 61 10.92 -4.11 -13.83
#